data_AF-A0A815BTD5-F1
#
_entry.id   AF-A0A815BTD5-F1
#
_cell.length_a   1.000
_cell.length_b   1.000
_cell.length_c   1.000
_cell.angle_alpha   90.00
_cell.angle_beta   90.00
_cell.angle_gamma   90.00
#
_symmetry.space_group_name_H-M   'P 1'
#
loop_
_entity.id
_entity.type
_entity.pdbx_description
1 polymer ?
#
loop_
_entity_poly.entity_id
_entity_poly.type
_entity_poly.pdbx_seq_one_letter_code
_entity_poly.pdbx_strand_id
1 'polypeptide(L)'
;MKSSNISDLGSQCKLCLEEGGTVLSLNVSNVDLFKYLSVTIDQLLSSPNNSLVEKLALLLQTVYIRRDNEHKNVIIEALEKTGHYLSGIQLSFLFDKIIEQNDNQTLHIFVKHVKDLSEKQLCRAMIHLQDDLSVIFLHRRYNNQALTLAIRSTMDGEQISRLLEKFYDMLSTTTLTKDTCQIYLDWICCLIDSQFSTFVFQKHNRQLIKKLFSLVELYLDLFENLDGLDAYIEHFKQTQTTTPTTIKHQPYTIEFLHIN
;
A
#
# COMPACT_ATOMS: atom_id res chain seq x y z
N MET A 1 -2.95 -41.20 -53.17
CA MET A 1 -3.36 -39.92 -53.80
C MET A 1 -4.74 -39.59 -53.27
N LYS A 2 -5.02 -38.58 -52.43
CA LYS A 2 -4.40 -37.29 -52.16
C LYS A 2 -4.17 -37.12 -50.65
N SER A 3 -3.02 -36.57 -50.29
CA SER A 3 -2.66 -36.05 -48.97
C SER A 3 -3.32 -34.68 -48.75
N SER A 4 -4.07 -34.53 -47.66
CA SER A 4 -4.41 -33.22 -47.11
C SER A 4 -3.39 -32.88 -46.02
N ASN A 5 -2.50 -31.95 -46.34
CA ASN A 5 -1.56 -31.34 -45.41
C ASN A 5 -2.32 -30.69 -44.25
N ILE A 6 -2.04 -31.15 -43.04
CA ILE A 6 -2.26 -30.39 -41.79
C ILE A 6 -0.86 -30.11 -41.23
N SER A 7 -0.14 -29.28 -41.97
CA SER A 7 0.94 -28.45 -41.47
C SER A 7 0.32 -27.06 -41.33
N ASP A 8 0.06 -26.62 -40.09
CA ASP A 8 -0.17 -25.23 -39.66
C ASP A 8 -1.19 -25.20 -38.53
N LEU A 9 -0.68 -25.24 -37.28
CA LEU A 9 -1.29 -24.65 -36.07
C LEU A 9 -0.41 -24.98 -34.86
N GLY A 10 0.85 -24.59 -34.94
CA GLY A 10 1.78 -24.55 -33.80
C GLY A 10 2.44 -23.19 -33.80
N SER A 11 1.73 -22.15 -33.38
CA SER A 11 2.27 -20.80 -33.25
C SER A 11 3.29 -20.78 -32.10
N GLN A 12 4.52 -21.16 -32.43
CA GLN A 12 5.69 -21.01 -31.55
C GLN A 12 5.96 -19.51 -31.39
N CYS A 13 5.76 -18.99 -30.18
CA CYS A 13 5.99 -17.60 -29.87
C CYS A 13 7.35 -17.44 -29.18
N LYS A 14 8.29 -16.83 -29.88
CA LYS A 14 9.61 -16.45 -29.36
C LYS A 14 9.48 -15.07 -28.71
N LEU A 15 9.29 -15.03 -27.39
CA LEU A 15 9.36 -13.77 -26.63
C LEU A 15 10.82 -13.51 -26.27
N CYS A 16 11.42 -12.51 -26.93
CA CYS A 16 12.70 -11.95 -26.55
C CYS A 16 12.42 -10.80 -25.57
N LEU A 17 12.77 -10.96 -24.30
CA LEU A 17 12.93 -9.83 -23.38
C LEU A 17 14.41 -9.43 -23.44
N GLU A 18 14.70 -8.28 -24.03
CA GLU A 18 16.03 -7.69 -24.04
C GLU A 18 16.19 -6.77 -22.82
N GLU A 19 16.79 -7.29 -21.73
CA GLU A 19 17.48 -6.45 -20.75
C GLU A 19 18.78 -7.15 -20.34
N GLY A 20 19.92 -6.46 -20.48
CA GLY A 20 21.23 -6.93 -19.97
C GLY A 20 22.00 -7.97 -20.80
N GLY A 21 21.62 -8.23 -22.05
CA GLY A 21 22.40 -9.08 -22.97
C GLY A 21 22.15 -10.60 -22.88
N THR A 22 21.17 -11.04 -22.06
CA THR A 22 20.78 -12.46 -21.98
C THR A 22 19.36 -12.65 -22.50
N VAL A 23 19.22 -13.18 -23.71
CA VAL A 23 17.92 -13.54 -24.29
C VAL A 23 17.48 -14.89 -23.70
N LEU A 24 16.56 -14.85 -22.73
CA LEU A 24 15.90 -16.06 -22.23
C LEU A 24 14.68 -16.37 -23.11
N SER A 25 14.85 -17.24 -24.10
CA SER A 25 13.74 -17.71 -24.95
C SER A 25 13.04 -18.92 -24.32
N LEU A 26 11.81 -18.75 -23.86
CA LEU A 26 10.94 -19.86 -23.42
C LEU A 26 10.08 -20.35 -24.59
N ASN A 27 10.48 -21.47 -25.20
CA ASN A 27 9.69 -22.20 -26.20
C ASN A 27 8.79 -23.21 -25.48
N VAL A 28 7.60 -22.78 -25.05
CA VAL A 28 6.72 -23.60 -24.18
C VAL A 28 5.25 -23.45 -24.59
N SER A 29 4.54 -24.59 -24.68
CA SER A 29 3.08 -24.63 -24.91
C SER A 29 2.32 -24.03 -23.72
N ASN A 30 1.07 -23.60 -23.89
CA ASN A 30 0.29 -23.01 -22.78
C ASN A 30 0.12 -23.98 -21.60
N VAL A 31 -0.17 -25.26 -21.87
CA VAL A 31 -0.33 -26.29 -20.83
C VAL A 31 0.95 -26.51 -20.01
N ASP A 32 2.11 -26.43 -20.67
CA ASP A 32 3.39 -26.63 -20.02
C ASP A 32 3.76 -25.42 -19.13
N LEU A 33 3.44 -24.19 -19.54
CA LEU A 33 3.75 -22.97 -18.76
C LEU A 33 3.12 -22.96 -17.38
N PHE A 34 1.87 -23.41 -17.24
CA PHE A 34 1.19 -23.47 -15.93
C PHE A 34 1.79 -24.53 -15.02
N LYS A 35 2.13 -25.69 -15.58
CA LYS A 35 2.84 -26.74 -14.83
C LYS A 35 4.20 -26.22 -14.35
N TYR A 36 4.92 -25.49 -15.21
CA TYR A 36 6.17 -24.84 -14.82
C TYR A 36 5.97 -23.77 -13.75
N LEU A 37 4.91 -22.96 -13.83
CA LEU A 37 4.59 -21.95 -12.83
C LEU A 37 4.31 -22.61 -11.47
N SER A 38 3.41 -23.61 -11.43
CA SER A 38 3.08 -24.35 -10.21
C SER A 38 4.31 -24.99 -9.57
N VAL A 39 5.12 -25.71 -10.37
CA VAL A 39 6.35 -26.35 -9.86
C VAL A 39 7.35 -25.30 -9.34
N THR A 40 7.46 -24.15 -10.01
CA THR A 40 8.36 -23.07 -9.57
C THR A 40 7.88 -22.44 -8.27
N ILE A 41 6.56 -22.29 -8.08
CA ILE A 41 5.97 -21.85 -6.82
C ILE A 41 6.28 -22.85 -5.71
N ASP A 42 6.04 -24.15 -5.93
CA ASP A 42 6.30 -25.19 -4.92
C ASP A 42 7.80 -25.26 -4.55
N GLN A 43 8.68 -25.12 -5.54
CA GLN A 43 10.12 -25.04 -5.32
C GLN A 43 10.52 -23.80 -4.51
N LEU A 44 9.93 -22.64 -4.83
CA LEU A 44 10.23 -21.40 -4.12
C LEU A 44 9.72 -21.44 -2.67
N LEU A 45 8.54 -22.03 -2.44
CA LEU A 45 7.98 -22.19 -1.10
C LEU A 45 8.77 -23.17 -0.24
N SER A 46 9.39 -24.18 -0.84
CA SER A 46 10.21 -25.17 -0.13
C SER A 46 11.67 -24.73 0.07
N SER A 47 12.25 -24.00 -0.88
CA SER A 47 13.64 -23.53 -0.85
C SER A 47 13.80 -22.20 -1.59
N PRO A 48 13.63 -21.06 -0.90
CA PRO A 48 13.70 -19.74 -1.54
C PRO A 48 15.13 -19.42 -1.99
N ASN A 49 15.28 -19.08 -3.27
CA ASN A 49 16.53 -18.64 -3.90
C ASN A 49 16.21 -17.57 -4.96
N ASN A 50 17.01 -16.51 -5.03
CA ASN A 50 16.89 -15.41 -5.99
C ASN A 50 16.70 -15.88 -7.44
N SER A 51 17.41 -16.94 -7.87
CA SER A 51 17.25 -17.48 -9.23
C SER A 51 15.83 -18.01 -9.50
N LEU A 52 15.17 -18.60 -8.50
CA LEU A 52 13.79 -19.06 -8.61
C LEU A 52 12.81 -17.89 -8.61
N VAL A 53 13.11 -16.82 -7.86
CA VAL A 53 12.28 -15.60 -7.82
C VAL A 53 12.30 -14.89 -9.18
N GLU A 54 13.48 -14.74 -9.79
CA GLU A 54 13.63 -14.15 -11.13
C GLU A 54 12.89 -14.98 -12.19
N LYS A 55 13.02 -16.31 -12.11
CA LYS A 55 12.31 -17.22 -13.02
C LYS A 55 10.79 -17.13 -12.84
N LEU A 56 10.31 -17.05 -11.60
CA LEU A 56 8.90 -16.87 -11.29
C LEU A 56 8.37 -15.55 -11.84
N ALA A 57 9.09 -14.44 -11.67
CA ALA A 57 8.72 -13.13 -12.20
C ALA A 57 8.55 -13.17 -13.74
N LEU A 58 9.48 -13.82 -14.44
CA LEU A 58 9.43 -14.01 -15.90
C LEU A 58 8.22 -14.86 -16.32
N LEU A 59 7.96 -15.95 -15.59
CA LEU A 59 6.81 -16.83 -15.85
C LEU A 59 5.49 -16.10 -15.63
N LEU A 60 5.34 -15.36 -14.54
CA LEU A 60 4.15 -14.56 -14.25
C LEU A 60 3.88 -13.55 -15.36
N GLN A 61 4.90 -12.80 -15.80
CA GLN A 61 4.79 -11.86 -16.92
C GLN A 61 4.34 -12.57 -18.21
N THR A 62 4.99 -13.68 -18.55
CA THR A 62 4.70 -14.43 -19.77
C THR A 62 3.27 -14.99 -19.78
N VAL A 63 2.85 -15.54 -18.64
CA VAL A 63 1.50 -16.12 -18.46
C VAL A 63 0.45 -15.02 -18.52
N TYR A 64 0.68 -13.86 -17.90
CA TYR A 64 -0.26 -12.73 -17.94
C TYR A 64 -0.48 -12.18 -19.36
N ILE A 65 0.57 -12.08 -20.17
CA ILE A 65 0.47 -11.59 -21.57
C ILE A 65 -0.41 -12.51 -22.44
N ARG A 66 -0.38 -13.83 -22.19
CA ARG A 66 -1.02 -14.82 -23.07
C ARG A 66 -2.55 -14.88 -23.00
N ARG A 67 -3.20 -14.09 -22.12
CA ARG A 67 -4.62 -13.68 -22.23
C ARG A 67 -5.67 -14.79 -22.36
N ASP A 68 -5.55 -15.85 -21.58
CA ASP A 68 -6.70 -16.76 -21.40
C ASP A 68 -7.36 -16.44 -20.05
N ASN A 69 -8.62 -15.96 -20.08
CA ASN A 69 -9.38 -15.54 -18.89
C ASN A 69 -9.48 -16.62 -17.81
N GLU A 70 -9.42 -17.90 -18.19
CA GLU A 70 -9.39 -19.04 -17.25
C GLU A 70 -8.15 -19.02 -16.34
N HIS A 71 -7.07 -18.34 -16.74
CA HIS A 71 -5.78 -18.37 -16.06
C HIS A 71 -5.51 -17.16 -15.16
N LYS A 72 -6.44 -16.20 -15.14
CA LYS A 72 -6.36 -15.05 -14.22
C LYS A 72 -6.32 -15.50 -12.76
N ASN A 73 -7.11 -16.52 -12.41
CA ASN A 73 -7.14 -17.09 -11.07
C ASN A 73 -5.80 -17.71 -10.67
N VAL A 74 -5.09 -18.34 -11.62
CA VAL A 74 -3.77 -18.94 -11.36
C VAL A 74 -2.73 -17.86 -11.07
N ILE A 75 -2.77 -16.73 -11.78
CA ILE A 75 -1.87 -15.60 -11.54
C ILE A 75 -2.17 -14.94 -10.20
N ILE A 76 -3.45 -14.77 -9.87
CA ILE A 76 -3.89 -14.27 -8.56
C ILE A 76 -3.35 -15.18 -7.45
N GLU A 77 -3.59 -16.49 -7.54
CA GLU A 77 -3.12 -17.47 -6.55
C GLU A 77 -1.59 -17.46 -6.43
N ALA A 78 -0.88 -17.35 -7.56
CA ALA A 78 0.57 -17.23 -7.58
C ALA A 78 1.03 -15.97 -6.83
N LEU A 79 0.45 -14.81 -7.12
CA LEU A 79 0.78 -13.55 -6.45
C LEU A 79 0.45 -13.58 -4.96
N GLU A 80 -0.66 -14.19 -4.56
CA GLU A 80 -1.02 -14.35 -3.13
C GLU A 80 0.02 -15.17 -2.37
N LYS A 81 0.49 -16.28 -2.98
CA LYS A 81 1.45 -17.20 -2.36
C LYS A 81 2.89 -16.69 -2.37
N THR A 82 3.27 -15.90 -3.38
CA THR A 82 4.69 -15.61 -3.66
C THR A 82 5.02 -14.13 -3.82
N GLY A 83 4.03 -13.23 -3.80
CA GLY A 83 4.23 -11.81 -4.07
C GLY A 83 5.26 -11.14 -3.15
N HIS A 84 5.39 -11.60 -1.90
CA HIS A 84 6.39 -11.06 -0.97
C HIS A 84 7.83 -11.38 -1.38
N TYR A 85 8.07 -12.50 -2.07
CA TYR A 85 9.39 -12.83 -2.61
C TYR A 85 9.77 -11.96 -3.81
N LEU A 86 8.78 -11.41 -4.52
CA LEU A 86 8.98 -10.56 -5.69
C LEU A 86 9.43 -9.13 -5.33
N SER A 87 9.54 -8.82 -4.04
CA SER A 87 10.06 -7.55 -3.55
C SER A 87 11.51 -7.36 -4.02
N GLY A 88 11.82 -6.22 -4.64
CA GLY A 88 13.13 -5.93 -5.23
C GLY A 88 13.33 -6.43 -6.67
N ILE A 89 12.36 -7.16 -7.25
CA ILE A 89 12.39 -7.52 -8.68
C ILE A 89 11.63 -6.47 -9.49
N GLN A 90 12.20 -6.08 -10.64
CA GLN A 90 11.57 -5.16 -11.58
C GLN A 90 10.34 -5.80 -12.25
N LEU A 91 9.16 -5.53 -11.68
CA LEU A 91 7.86 -5.96 -12.20
C LEU A 91 7.06 -4.82 -12.85
N SER A 92 7.73 -3.74 -13.27
CA SER A 92 7.10 -2.58 -13.91
C SER A 92 6.27 -2.96 -15.12
N PHE A 93 6.78 -3.85 -15.96
CA PHE A 93 6.07 -4.35 -17.14
C PHE A 93 4.76 -5.07 -16.78
N LEU A 94 4.78 -5.97 -15.78
CA LEU A 94 3.57 -6.67 -15.33
C LEU A 94 2.55 -5.69 -14.79
N PHE A 95 3.00 -4.76 -13.95
CA PHE A 95 2.16 -3.72 -13.37
C PHE A 95 1.49 -2.86 -14.46
N ASP A 96 2.26 -2.40 -15.44
CA ASP A 96 1.76 -1.59 -16.54
C ASP A 96 0.71 -2.34 -17.37
N LYS A 97 0.94 -3.63 -17.62
CA LYS A 97 -0.02 -4.49 -18.32
C LYS A 97 -1.31 -4.70 -17.53
N ILE A 98 -1.23 -4.87 -16.21
CA ILE A 98 -2.41 -4.98 -15.34
C ILE A 98 -3.25 -3.70 -15.43
N ILE A 99 -2.59 -2.54 -15.37
CA ILE A 99 -3.23 -1.22 -15.47
C ILE A 99 -3.87 -1.00 -16.85
N GLU A 100 -3.14 -1.26 -17.94
CA GLU A 100 -3.66 -1.13 -19.31
C GLU A 100 -4.89 -2.00 -19.56
N GLN A 101 -5.01 -3.13 -18.87
CA GLN A 101 -6.12 -4.06 -18.98
C GLN A 101 -7.29 -3.75 -18.04
N ASN A 102 -7.18 -2.71 -17.20
CA ASN A 102 -8.16 -2.38 -16.15
C ASN A 102 -8.49 -3.58 -15.24
N ASP A 103 -7.48 -4.40 -14.96
CA ASP A 103 -7.64 -5.60 -14.13
C ASP A 103 -7.52 -5.26 -12.64
N ASN A 104 -8.57 -4.63 -12.10
CA ASN A 104 -8.59 -4.14 -10.72
C ASN A 104 -8.39 -5.26 -9.68
N GLN A 105 -8.87 -6.47 -9.97
CA GLN A 105 -8.72 -7.61 -9.05
C GLN A 105 -7.26 -8.05 -8.95
N THR A 106 -6.59 -8.25 -10.09
CA THR A 106 -5.17 -8.63 -10.09
C THR A 106 -4.32 -7.47 -9.55
N LEU A 107 -4.67 -6.23 -9.86
CA LEU A 107 -4.01 -5.04 -9.30
C LEU A 107 -4.08 -5.00 -7.78
N HIS A 108 -5.28 -5.23 -7.23
CA HIS A 108 -5.48 -5.27 -5.78
C HIS A 108 -4.60 -6.33 -5.11
N ILE A 109 -4.56 -7.55 -5.65
CA ILE A 109 -3.72 -8.63 -5.14
C ILE A 109 -2.23 -8.31 -5.30
N PHE A 110 -1.83 -7.77 -6.46
CA PHE A 110 -0.47 -7.37 -6.74
C PHE A 110 0.02 -6.36 -5.71
N VAL A 111 -0.75 -5.29 -5.48
CA VAL A 111 -0.39 -4.26 -4.50
C VAL A 111 -0.32 -4.86 -3.10
N LYS A 112 -1.33 -5.63 -2.70
CA LYS A 112 -1.40 -6.23 -1.36
C LYS A 112 -0.19 -7.10 -1.01
N HIS A 113 0.34 -7.85 -1.97
CA HIS A 113 1.35 -8.88 -1.71
C HIS A 113 2.78 -8.48 -2.12
N VAL A 114 2.96 -7.58 -3.10
CA VAL A 114 4.29 -7.13 -3.57
C VAL A 114 4.69 -5.86 -2.82
N LYS A 115 5.68 -5.94 -1.91
CA LYS A 115 5.95 -4.84 -0.96
C LYS A 115 6.70 -3.64 -1.54
N ASP A 116 7.62 -3.87 -2.47
CA ASP A 116 8.54 -2.84 -2.98
C ASP A 116 8.00 -2.14 -4.23
N LEU A 117 6.84 -1.50 -4.09
CA LEU A 117 6.27 -0.67 -5.14
C LEU A 117 6.87 0.73 -5.11
N SER A 118 7.21 1.26 -6.28
CA SER A 118 7.59 2.68 -6.39
C SER A 118 6.39 3.58 -6.10
N GLU A 119 6.63 4.81 -5.64
CA GLU A 119 5.59 5.81 -5.40
C GLU A 119 4.76 6.06 -6.66
N LYS A 120 5.38 6.00 -7.85
CA LYS A 120 4.67 6.12 -9.13
C LYS A 120 3.67 4.97 -9.35
N GLN A 121 4.06 3.75 -9.00
CA GLN A 121 3.14 2.59 -9.07
C GLN A 121 2.03 2.73 -8.03
N LEU A 122 2.33 3.18 -6.81
CA LEU A 122 1.32 3.45 -5.78
C LEU A 122 0.30 4.50 -6.24
N CYS A 123 0.76 5.62 -6.82
CA CYS A 123 -0.12 6.66 -7.36
C CYS A 123 -1.01 6.11 -8.47
N ARG A 124 -0.45 5.36 -9.43
CA ARG A 124 -1.25 4.73 -10.49
C ARG A 124 -2.25 3.73 -9.92
N ALA A 125 -1.84 2.89 -8.98
CA ALA A 125 -2.73 1.93 -8.35
C ALA A 125 -3.89 2.63 -7.61
N MET A 126 -3.61 3.74 -6.92
CA MET A 126 -4.60 4.55 -6.22
C MET A 126 -5.68 5.12 -7.17
N ILE A 127 -5.30 5.52 -8.39
CA ILE A 127 -6.27 5.99 -9.40
C ILE A 127 -7.23 4.86 -9.82
N HIS A 128 -6.75 3.63 -9.90
CA HIS A 128 -7.54 2.48 -10.38
C HIS A 128 -8.30 1.76 -9.25
N LEU A 129 -7.77 1.72 -8.04
CA LEU A 129 -8.36 1.10 -6.84
C LEU A 129 -9.17 2.11 -6.02
N GLN A 130 -9.83 3.05 -6.69
CA GLN A 130 -10.56 4.14 -6.04
C GLN A 130 -11.63 3.69 -5.06
N ASP A 131 -12.07 2.42 -5.05
CA ASP A 131 -13.05 1.88 -4.12
C ASP A 131 -12.41 1.27 -2.86
N ASP A 132 -11.24 0.65 -3.00
CA ASP A 132 -10.51 0.01 -1.89
C ASP A 132 -9.09 0.56 -1.75
N LEU A 133 -9.00 1.70 -1.07
CA LEU A 133 -7.72 2.35 -0.80
C LEU A 133 -6.94 1.67 0.34
N SER A 134 -7.57 0.77 1.11
CA SER A 134 -6.95 0.15 2.29
C SER A 134 -5.66 -0.60 1.95
N VAL A 135 -5.62 -1.20 0.77
CA VAL A 135 -4.47 -1.95 0.26
C VAL A 135 -3.28 -1.06 -0.06
N ILE A 136 -3.50 0.18 -0.51
CA ILE A 136 -2.42 1.13 -0.79
C ILE A 136 -1.70 1.52 0.51
N PHE A 137 -2.44 1.65 1.61
CA PHE A 137 -1.87 2.04 2.92
C PHE A 137 -1.09 0.94 3.63
N LEU A 138 -1.09 -0.29 3.09
CA LEU A 138 -0.15 -1.33 3.54
C LEU A 138 1.30 -0.93 3.25
N HIS A 139 1.53 -0.08 2.26
CA HIS A 139 2.85 0.43 1.91
C HIS A 139 3.17 1.68 2.71
N ARG A 140 3.64 1.52 3.95
CA ARG A 140 4.03 2.64 4.83
C ARG A 140 5.43 3.21 4.55
N ARG A 141 6.12 2.75 3.50
CA ARG A 141 7.54 3.06 3.22
C ARG A 141 7.74 4.00 2.03
N TYR A 142 6.93 5.03 1.90
CA TYR A 142 7.13 6.06 0.88
C TYR A 142 7.79 7.30 1.47
N ASN A 143 8.60 7.98 0.66
CA ASN A 143 9.12 9.29 1.00
C ASN A 143 8.11 10.35 0.54
N ASN A 144 7.63 11.23 1.43
CA ASN A 144 6.65 12.26 1.09
C ASN A 144 7.10 13.15 -0.09
N GLN A 145 8.38 13.46 -0.23
CA GLN A 145 8.89 14.22 -1.38
C GLN A 145 8.81 13.41 -2.68
N ALA A 146 9.22 12.15 -2.65
CA ALA A 146 9.12 11.26 -3.81
C ALA A 146 7.66 11.03 -4.20
N LEU A 147 6.78 10.88 -3.22
CA LEU A 147 5.34 10.73 -3.40
C LEU A 147 4.72 11.97 -4.04
N THR A 148 5.02 13.17 -3.52
CA THR A 148 4.54 14.44 -4.09
C THR A 148 4.99 14.61 -5.55
N LEU A 149 6.23 14.25 -5.88
CA LEU A 149 6.72 14.26 -7.26
C LEU A 149 6.02 13.22 -8.14
N ALA A 150 5.79 12.02 -7.61
CA ALA A 150 5.06 10.96 -8.31
C ALA A 150 3.63 11.42 -8.63
N ILE A 151 2.88 11.91 -7.63
CA ILE A 151 1.53 12.45 -7.77
C ILE A 151 1.51 13.52 -8.88
N ARG A 152 2.40 14.51 -8.80
CA ARG A 152 2.49 15.59 -9.80
C ARG A 152 2.68 15.06 -11.23
N SER A 153 3.39 13.94 -11.39
CA SER A 153 3.67 13.34 -12.71
C SER A 153 2.57 12.38 -13.20
N THR A 154 1.72 11.86 -12.32
CA THR A 154 0.76 10.80 -12.64
C THR A 154 -0.70 11.20 -12.54
N MET A 155 -1.02 12.19 -11.72
CA MET A 155 -2.40 12.58 -11.41
C MET A 155 -2.72 13.95 -11.98
N ASP A 156 -3.89 14.06 -12.60
CA ASP A 156 -4.46 15.37 -12.95
C ASP A 156 -5.21 15.99 -11.76
N GLY A 157 -5.59 17.26 -11.89
CA GLY A 157 -6.27 18.00 -10.82
C GLY A 157 -7.63 17.41 -10.45
N GLU A 158 -8.35 16.79 -11.39
CA GLU A 158 -9.67 16.20 -11.15
C GLU A 158 -9.56 14.91 -10.32
N GLN A 159 -8.58 14.07 -10.64
CA GLN A 159 -8.23 12.88 -9.87
C GLN A 159 -7.80 13.25 -8.44
N ILE A 160 -7.01 14.31 -8.28
CA ILE A 160 -6.62 14.82 -6.96
C ILE A 160 -7.85 15.28 -6.18
N SER A 161 -8.75 16.08 -6.77
CA SER A 161 -9.97 16.52 -6.10
C SER A 161 -10.83 15.35 -5.63
N ARG A 162 -11.04 14.33 -6.49
CA ARG A 162 -11.82 13.13 -6.13
C ARG A 162 -11.18 12.33 -4.99
N LEU A 163 -9.85 12.15 -5.02
CA LEU A 163 -9.14 11.45 -3.95
C LEU A 163 -9.20 12.22 -2.63
N LEU A 164 -9.10 13.55 -2.66
CA LEU A 164 -9.23 14.40 -1.49
C LEU A 164 -10.65 14.34 -0.89
N GLU A 165 -11.69 14.33 -1.72
CA GLU A 165 -13.07 14.11 -1.26
C GLU A 165 -13.22 12.74 -0.60
N LYS A 166 -12.67 11.69 -1.22
CA LYS A 166 -12.71 10.35 -0.62
C LYS A 166 -11.94 10.28 0.69
N PHE A 167 -10.79 10.93 0.79
CA PHE A 167 -10.03 11.00 2.04
C PHE A 167 -10.78 11.76 3.13
N TYR A 168 -11.43 12.87 2.77
CA TYR A 168 -12.30 13.60 3.68
C TYR A 168 -13.43 12.70 4.20
N ASP A 169 -14.12 11.97 3.31
CA ASP A 169 -15.21 11.07 3.70
C ASP A 169 -14.72 9.97 4.64
N MET A 170 -13.57 9.34 4.33
CA MET A 170 -12.97 8.33 5.21
C MET A 170 -12.57 8.92 6.57
N LEU A 171 -11.91 10.08 6.60
CA LEU A 171 -11.55 10.76 7.85
C LEU A 171 -12.76 11.25 8.65
N SER A 172 -13.89 11.53 8.00
CA SER A 172 -15.11 11.94 8.71
C SER A 172 -15.78 10.79 9.46
N THR A 173 -15.40 9.53 9.17
CA THR A 173 -15.88 8.37 9.91
C THR A 173 -15.10 8.20 11.23
N THR A 174 -15.80 8.18 12.35
CA THR A 174 -15.27 8.32 13.72
C THR A 174 -14.53 7.09 14.28
N THR A 175 -14.18 6.10 13.46
CA THR A 175 -13.63 4.81 13.91
C THR A 175 -12.16 4.60 13.57
N LEU A 176 -11.46 5.64 13.11
CA LEU A 176 -10.07 5.52 12.69
C LEU A 176 -9.09 5.55 13.87
N THR A 177 -8.05 4.73 13.79
CA THR A 177 -6.92 4.76 14.72
C THR A 177 -6.00 5.94 14.43
N LYS A 178 -5.22 6.40 15.42
CA LYS A 178 -4.22 7.48 15.27
C LYS A 178 -3.29 7.22 14.08
N ASP A 179 -2.77 6.00 13.96
CA ASP A 179 -1.94 5.54 12.85
C ASP A 179 -2.61 5.71 11.48
N THR A 180 -3.87 5.28 11.35
CA THR A 180 -4.61 5.35 10.08
C THR A 180 -4.90 6.80 9.70
N CYS A 181 -5.28 7.63 10.67
CA CYS A 181 -5.47 9.07 10.45
C CYS A 181 -4.19 9.73 9.96
N GLN A 182 -3.05 9.42 10.57
CA GLN A 182 -1.76 9.98 10.15
C GLN A 182 -1.45 9.65 8.69
N ILE A 183 -1.66 8.40 8.28
CA ILE A 183 -1.45 7.99 6.88
C ILE A 183 -2.33 8.82 5.93
N TYR A 184 -3.62 8.98 6.24
CA TYR A 184 -4.51 9.79 5.40
C TYR A 184 -4.08 11.25 5.33
N LEU A 185 -3.67 11.83 6.47
CA LEU A 185 -3.18 13.20 6.52
C LEU A 185 -1.90 13.37 5.71
N ASP A 186 -0.95 12.43 5.77
CA ASP A 186 0.27 12.45 4.95
C ASP A 186 -0.06 12.46 3.46
N TRP A 187 -1.01 11.62 3.03
CA TRP A 187 -1.47 11.57 1.63
C TRP A 187 -2.20 12.86 1.21
N ILE A 188 -3.06 13.41 2.06
CA ILE A 188 -3.74 14.69 1.81
C ILE A 188 -2.71 15.80 1.62
N CYS A 189 -1.70 15.87 2.47
CA CYS A 189 -0.60 16.84 2.35
C CYS A 189 0.13 16.68 1.01
N CYS A 190 0.53 15.45 0.65
CA CYS A 190 1.22 15.20 -0.62
C CYS A 190 0.35 15.55 -1.84
N LEU A 191 -0.95 15.26 -1.79
CA LEU A 191 -1.91 15.61 -2.85
C LEU A 191 -2.01 17.13 -3.03
N ILE A 192 -2.17 17.88 -1.94
CA ILE A 192 -2.25 19.35 -1.97
C ILE A 192 -0.93 19.95 -2.47
N ASP A 193 0.21 19.49 -1.93
CA ASP A 193 1.54 20.01 -2.29
C ASP A 193 1.92 19.72 -3.75
N SER A 194 1.41 18.64 -4.32
CA SER A 194 1.71 18.25 -5.70
C SER A 194 1.23 19.30 -6.72
N GLN A 195 0.11 19.97 -6.44
CA GLN A 195 -0.53 20.93 -7.35
C GLN A 195 -0.96 22.24 -6.65
N PHE A 196 -0.32 22.61 -5.53
CA PHE A 196 -0.76 23.70 -4.64
C PHE A 196 -1.27 24.94 -5.36
N SER A 197 -0.46 25.55 -6.24
CA SER A 197 -0.84 26.76 -6.97
C SER A 197 -2.10 26.53 -7.83
N THR A 198 -2.12 25.50 -8.67
CA THR A 198 -3.24 25.24 -9.59
C THR A 198 -4.51 24.85 -8.85
N PHE A 199 -4.38 24.06 -7.78
CA PHE A 199 -5.47 23.50 -7.01
C PHE A 199 -6.17 24.56 -6.14
N VAL A 200 -5.41 25.38 -5.41
CA VAL A 200 -5.93 26.38 -4.45
C VAL A 200 -6.69 27.52 -5.16
N PHE A 201 -6.29 27.89 -6.36
CA PHE A 201 -6.94 28.97 -7.10
C PHE A 201 -8.25 28.56 -7.78
N GLN A 202 -8.57 27.27 -7.85
CA GLN A 202 -9.82 26.79 -8.44
C GLN A 202 -11.01 26.96 -7.47
N LYS A 203 -12.10 27.58 -7.95
CA LYS A 203 -13.27 27.96 -7.14
C LYS A 203 -13.94 26.76 -6.46
N HIS A 204 -14.00 25.60 -7.12
CA HIS A 204 -14.63 24.40 -6.60
C HIS A 204 -13.82 23.76 -5.46
N ASN A 205 -12.48 23.77 -5.55
CA ASN A 205 -11.60 23.20 -4.52
C ASN A 205 -11.56 24.04 -3.23
N ARG A 206 -11.90 25.33 -3.28
CA ARG A 206 -11.91 26.19 -2.08
C ARG A 206 -12.84 25.68 -0.96
N GLN A 207 -13.97 25.08 -1.32
CA GLN A 207 -14.88 24.53 -0.31
C GLN A 207 -14.32 23.25 0.32
N LEU A 208 -13.74 22.38 -0.51
CA LEU A 208 -13.09 21.15 -0.05
C LEU A 208 -11.90 21.45 0.88
N ILE A 209 -11.05 22.41 0.49
CA ILE A 209 -9.93 22.88 1.32
C ILE A 209 -10.42 23.35 2.69
N LYS A 210 -11.48 24.18 2.74
CA LYS A 210 -12.05 24.64 4.02
C LYS A 210 -12.53 23.49 4.89
N LYS A 211 -13.24 22.51 4.31
CA LYS A 211 -13.70 21.32 5.02
C LYS A 211 -12.54 20.49 5.57
N LEU A 212 -11.50 20.29 4.76
CA LEU A 212 -10.28 19.59 5.17
C LEU A 212 -9.59 20.31 6.33
N PHE A 213 -9.40 21.64 6.26
CA PHE A 213 -8.81 22.40 7.36
C PHE A 213 -9.56 22.23 8.68
N SER A 214 -10.89 22.39 8.68
CA SER A 214 -11.69 22.21 9.89
C SER A 214 -11.61 20.78 10.44
N LEU A 215 -11.50 19.78 9.56
CA LEU A 215 -11.34 18.39 9.98
C LEU A 215 -9.96 18.14 10.60
N VAL A 216 -8.90 18.71 10.02
CA VAL A 216 -7.54 18.62 10.58
C VAL A 216 -7.47 19.29 11.95
N GLU A 217 -8.06 20.48 12.11
CA GLU A 217 -8.14 21.16 13.42
C GLU A 217 -8.82 20.27 14.48
N LEU A 218 -9.96 19.65 14.13
CA LEU A 218 -10.64 18.70 15.02
C LEU A 218 -9.73 17.53 15.43
N TYR A 219 -8.97 16.97 14.49
CA TYR A 219 -8.06 15.86 14.77
C TYR A 219 -6.87 16.28 15.63
N LEU A 220 -6.33 17.49 15.41
CA LEU A 220 -5.27 18.04 16.26
C LEU A 220 -5.77 18.18 17.70
N ASP A 221 -6.95 18.78 17.91
CA ASP A 221 -7.55 18.90 19.23
C ASP A 221 -7.79 17.52 19.88
N LEU A 222 -8.28 16.54 19.12
CA LEU A 222 -8.50 15.19 19.61
C LEU A 222 -7.18 14.49 20.01
N PHE A 223 -6.13 14.62 19.19
CA PHE A 223 -4.84 14.00 19.48
C PHE A 223 -4.13 14.66 20.67
N GLU A 224 -4.19 15.98 20.80
CA GLU A 224 -3.68 16.68 21.99
C GLU A 224 -4.38 16.20 23.27
N ASN A 225 -5.70 16.04 23.21
CA ASN A 225 -6.47 15.52 24.34
C ASN A 225 -6.16 14.05 24.67
N LEU A 226 -5.97 13.20 23.64
CA LEU A 226 -5.59 11.80 23.81
C LEU A 226 -4.18 11.66 24.41
N ASP A 227 -3.23 12.44 23.91
CA ASP A 227 -1.85 12.43 24.43
C ASP A 227 -1.81 12.94 25.89
N GLY A 228 -2.65 13.92 26.23
CA GLY A 228 -2.86 14.35 27.63
C GLY A 228 -3.48 13.27 28.53
N LEU A 229 -4.44 12.50 28.00
CA LEU A 229 -5.05 11.36 28.69
C LEU A 229 -4.05 10.23 28.93
N ASP A 230 -3.23 9.88 27.93
CA ASP A 230 -2.20 8.86 28.06
C ASP A 230 -1.16 9.27 29.11
N ALA A 231 -0.71 10.54 29.11
CA ALA A 231 0.19 11.07 30.12
C ALA A 231 -0.42 10.99 31.54
N TYR A 232 -1.72 11.29 31.67
CA TYR A 232 -2.43 11.16 32.95
C TYR A 232 -2.53 9.70 33.42
N ILE A 233 -2.83 8.78 32.51
CA ILE A 233 -2.90 7.33 32.80
C ILE A 233 -1.52 6.80 33.20
N GLU A 234 -0.46 7.21 32.52
CA GLU A 234 0.92 6.84 32.89
C GLU A 234 1.29 7.36 34.27
N HIS A 235 1.02 8.64 34.56
CA HIS A 235 1.21 9.21 35.90
C HIS A 235 0.43 8.41 36.96
N PHE A 236 -0.83 8.07 36.67
CA PHE A 236 -1.66 7.29 37.59
C PHE A 236 -1.10 5.88 37.84
N LYS A 237 -0.65 5.18 36.79
CA LYS A 237 0.03 3.87 36.90
C LYS A 237 1.31 3.97 37.73
N GLN A 238 2.11 5.03 37.55
CA GLN A 238 3.32 5.28 38.34
C GLN A 238 3.02 5.56 39.82
N THR A 239 1.95 6.29 40.12
CA THR A 239 1.52 6.50 41.52
C THR A 239 0.94 5.25 42.18
N GLN A 240 0.43 4.28 41.43
CA GLN A 240 -0.03 3.00 41.99
C GLN A 240 1.10 1.98 42.24
N THR A 241 2.23 2.09 41.53
CA THR A 241 3.39 1.19 41.71
C THR A 241 4.30 1.61 42.87
N THR A 242 4.17 2.83 43.38
CA THR A 242 4.79 3.22 44.65
C THR A 242 4.01 2.60 45.82
N THR A 243 4.60 1.61 46.50
CA THR A 243 4.12 1.08 47.79
C THR A 243 3.77 2.21 48.75
N PRO A 244 2.68 2.10 49.53
CA PRO A 244 2.24 3.16 50.42
C PRO A 244 3.34 3.46 51.44
N THR A 245 3.97 4.63 51.31
CA THR A 245 4.83 5.18 52.36
C THR A 245 3.99 5.28 53.62
N THR A 246 4.37 4.51 54.63
CA THR A 246 3.78 4.58 55.97
C THR A 246 3.87 6.03 56.43
N ILE A 247 2.73 6.72 56.47
CA ILE A 247 2.63 8.03 57.08
C ILE A 247 2.96 7.83 58.56
N LYS A 248 4.17 8.21 58.98
CA LYS A 248 4.50 8.32 60.40
C LYS A 248 3.58 9.40 60.97
N HIS A 249 2.53 9.00 61.68
CA HIS A 249 1.78 9.89 62.56
C HIS A 249 2.79 10.59 63.49
N GLN A 250 2.96 11.90 63.34
CA GLN A 250 3.59 12.71 64.38
C GLN A 250 2.65 12.70 65.57
N PRO A 251 3.07 12.27 66.77
CA PRO A 251 2.24 12.37 67.95
C PRO A 251 2.08 13.86 68.31
N TYR A 252 0.84 14.32 68.41
CA TYR A 252 0.52 15.67 68.85
C TYR A 252 1.03 15.86 70.29
N THR A 253 1.82 16.89 70.53
CA THR A 253 2.20 17.35 71.88
C THR A 253 1.20 18.41 72.35
N ILE A 254 0.62 18.20 73.54
CA ILE A 254 -0.20 19.21 74.22
C ILE A 254 0.74 20.00 75.15
N GLU A 255 0.97 21.27 74.83
CA GLU A 255 1.67 22.19 75.73
C GLU A 255 0.67 22.94 76.61
N PHE A 256 0.86 22.88 77.92
CA PHE A 256 0.06 23.64 78.89
C PHE A 256 0.70 25.01 79.15
N LEU A 257 0.01 26.08 78.77
CA LEU A 257 0.39 27.45 79.08
C LEU A 257 0.04 27.80 80.53
N HIS A 258 1.05 28.15 81.32
CA HIS A 258 0.87 28.74 82.65
C HIS A 258 0.41 30.20 82.51
N ILE A 259 -0.77 30.51 83.05
CA ILE A 259 -1.29 31.88 83.15
C ILE A 259 -0.79 32.46 84.48
N ASN A 260 -0.07 33.58 84.41
CA ASN A 260 0.32 34.41 85.57
C ASN A 260 -0.81 35.36 85.97
#